data_AF-L0AEU9-F1
#
_entry.id   AF-L0AEU9-F1
#
_cell.length_a   1.000
_cell.length_b   1.000
_cell.length_c   1.000
_cell.angle_alpha   90.00
_cell.angle_beta   90.00
_cell.angle_gamma   90.00
#
_symmetry.space_group_name_H-M   'P 1'
#
loop_
_entity.id
_entity.type
_entity.pdbx_description
1 polymer ?
#
loop_
_entity_poly.entity_id
_entity_poly.type
_entity_poly.pdbx_seq_one_letter_code
_entity_poly.pdbx_strand_id
1 'polypeptide(L)'
;MTSREWHGDRDAVLDRDDHTCRRCGASGDDETVLRLYPVGDVPLEGSVHESALVTVCSPCFASLRRSPTAADAVRLDADDLFELVRETTQRQGVTVSAVASFASLSTSLPGDLEDGDLDEAGYVQARREVLLAIDSVPSRLERLTVAETDHLGDNIVEPLETVVESATQLQSELHRLVTLGESIVAGLDRCHGCLEPRAADEADGRCPTCGLEYRNVDGWRSDGEVAFELLYDEVNETLQAASDTTESLTEGAAGLAEGLQS
;
A
#
# COMPACT_ATOMS: atom_id res chain seq x y z
N MET A 1 -21.44 -10.29 -16.18
CA MET A 1 -20.45 -10.40 -15.10
C MET A 1 -21.18 -10.14 -13.80
N THR A 2 -21.37 -11.17 -12.98
CA THR A 2 -21.99 -11.03 -11.65
C THR A 2 -21.00 -10.27 -10.76
N SER A 3 -21.48 -9.18 -10.13
CA SER A 3 -20.71 -8.35 -9.21
C SER A 3 -20.15 -9.24 -8.10
N ARG A 4 -18.82 -9.42 -8.08
CA ARG A 4 -18.11 -10.04 -6.98
C ARG A 4 -18.15 -9.04 -5.83
N GLU A 5 -19.02 -9.27 -4.84
CA GLU A 5 -19.23 -8.34 -3.74
C GLU A 5 -18.63 -8.89 -2.44
N TRP A 6 -17.78 -8.08 -1.82
CA TRP A 6 -17.31 -8.29 -0.46
C TRP A 6 -18.42 -7.91 0.51
N HIS A 7 -18.70 -8.80 1.44
CA HIS A 7 -19.70 -8.57 2.47
C HIS A 7 -18.97 -8.32 3.79
N GLY A 8 -19.08 -7.09 4.29
CA GLY A 8 -18.71 -6.68 5.64
C GLY A 8 -19.82 -5.79 6.18
N ASP A 9 -19.71 -5.34 7.43
CA ASP A 9 -20.66 -4.36 7.97
C ASP A 9 -20.45 -3.02 7.25
N ARG A 10 -21.24 -2.79 6.20
CA ARG A 10 -21.11 -1.62 5.33
C ARG A 10 -21.36 -0.33 6.10
N ASP A 11 -22.36 -0.33 6.97
CA ASP A 11 -22.74 0.87 7.72
C ASP A 11 -21.63 1.20 8.72
N ALA A 12 -21.08 0.20 9.41
CA ALA A 12 -19.92 0.39 10.30
C ALA A 12 -18.70 0.98 9.57
N VAL A 13 -18.38 0.49 8.37
CA VAL A 13 -17.23 1.01 7.58
C VAL A 13 -17.48 2.44 7.07
N LEU A 14 -18.70 2.75 6.62
CA LEU A 14 -19.04 4.10 6.15
C LEU A 14 -19.07 5.11 7.30
N ASP A 15 -19.64 4.74 8.45
CA ASP A 15 -19.68 5.58 9.65
C ASP A 15 -18.26 5.85 10.16
N ARG A 16 -17.41 4.81 10.23
CA ARG A 16 -16.00 4.94 10.61
C ARG A 16 -15.22 5.87 9.69
N ASP A 17 -15.48 5.80 8.39
CA ASP A 17 -14.79 6.61 7.38
C ASP A 17 -15.45 7.98 7.16
N ASP A 18 -16.41 8.36 8.00
CA ASP A 18 -17.17 9.61 7.95
C ASP A 18 -17.73 9.89 6.55
N HIS A 19 -18.27 8.84 5.91
CA HIS A 19 -18.82 8.89 4.55
C HIS A 19 -17.90 9.57 3.53
N THR A 20 -16.58 9.39 3.69
CA THR A 20 -15.56 10.05 2.88
C THR A 20 -14.66 9.02 2.19
N CYS A 21 -14.38 9.25 0.91
CA CYS A 21 -13.43 8.44 0.16
C CYS A 21 -12.03 8.54 0.79
N ARG A 22 -11.54 7.44 1.37
CA ARG A 22 -10.21 7.37 2.02
C ARG A 22 -9.04 7.56 1.06
N ARG A 23 -9.27 7.49 -0.27
CA ARG A 23 -8.23 7.71 -1.29
C ARG A 23 -8.10 9.15 -1.77
N CYS A 24 -9.21 9.89 -1.86
CA CYS A 24 -9.22 11.24 -2.46
C CYS A 24 -9.92 12.32 -1.61
N GLY A 25 -10.52 11.97 -0.48
CA GLY A 25 -11.21 12.90 0.40
C GLY A 25 -12.59 13.37 -0.08
N ALA A 26 -13.10 12.85 -1.20
CA ALA A 26 -14.45 13.19 -1.68
C ALA A 26 -15.51 12.63 -0.73
N SER A 27 -16.36 13.50 -0.18
CA SER A 27 -17.55 13.12 0.58
C SER A 27 -18.61 12.56 -0.36
N GLY A 28 -19.28 11.48 0.05
CA GLY A 28 -20.35 10.89 -0.76
C GLY A 28 -21.54 11.86 -0.90
N ASP A 29 -21.84 12.24 -2.13
CA ASP A 29 -23.08 12.93 -2.53
C ASP A 29 -23.93 12.02 -3.44
N ASP A 30 -25.12 12.49 -3.85
CA ASP A 30 -26.03 11.73 -4.74
C ASP A 30 -25.38 11.32 -6.09
N GLU A 31 -24.28 11.97 -6.50
CA GLU A 31 -23.55 11.67 -7.75
C GLU A 31 -22.32 10.75 -7.54
N THR A 32 -21.78 10.66 -6.32
CA THR A 32 -20.58 9.88 -5.98
C THR A 32 -20.87 8.71 -5.04
N VAL A 33 -21.44 7.64 -5.61
CA VAL A 33 -21.71 6.40 -4.85
C VAL A 33 -20.42 5.85 -4.22
N LEU A 34 -20.41 5.78 -2.89
CA LEU A 34 -19.34 5.19 -2.09
C LEU A 34 -19.41 3.65 -2.12
N ARG A 35 -18.24 3.02 -2.14
CA ARG A 35 -18.05 1.57 -2.22
C ARG A 35 -17.04 1.13 -1.18
N LEU A 36 -17.19 -0.10 -0.71
CA LEU A 36 -16.19 -0.76 0.12
C LEU A 36 -15.11 -1.35 -0.79
N TYR A 37 -13.86 -1.10 -0.46
CA TYR A 37 -12.69 -1.66 -1.13
C TYR A 37 -11.86 -2.46 -0.12
N PRO A 38 -11.52 -3.72 -0.41
CA PRO A 38 -10.63 -4.51 0.42
C PRO A 38 -9.18 -4.04 0.29
N VAL A 39 -8.45 -4.03 1.39
CA VAL A 39 -7.01 -3.71 1.39
C VAL A 39 -6.19 -4.89 1.94
N GLY A 40 -5.03 -5.12 1.32
CA GLY A 40 -4.14 -6.22 1.66
C GLY A 40 -4.60 -7.59 1.16
N ASP A 41 -4.00 -8.65 1.72
CA ASP A 41 -4.15 -10.05 1.29
C ASP A 41 -5.48 -10.69 1.74
N VAL A 42 -6.62 -10.06 1.42
CA VAL A 42 -7.95 -10.61 1.69
C VAL A 42 -8.53 -11.34 0.47
N PRO A 43 -9.43 -12.32 0.67
CA PRO A 43 -10.09 -13.01 -0.42
C PRO A 43 -10.78 -12.05 -1.40
N LEU A 44 -10.68 -12.34 -2.70
CA LEU A 44 -11.29 -11.55 -3.78
C LEU A 44 -12.83 -11.61 -3.80
N GLU A 45 -13.43 -12.49 -2.99
CA GLU A 45 -14.86 -12.69 -2.83
C GLU A 45 -15.16 -13.20 -1.40
N GLY A 46 -16.36 -12.91 -0.88
CA GLY A 46 -16.84 -13.48 0.39
C GLY A 46 -16.91 -12.48 1.55
N SER A 47 -16.91 -13.01 2.77
CA SER A 47 -16.97 -12.21 4.00
C SER A 47 -15.60 -11.63 4.31
N VAL A 48 -15.51 -10.30 4.40
CA VAL A 48 -14.28 -9.59 4.76
C VAL A 48 -14.55 -8.75 5.99
N HIS A 49 -13.69 -8.88 6.99
CA HIS A 49 -13.80 -8.12 8.22
C HIS A 49 -13.56 -6.62 7.97
N GLU A 50 -14.26 -5.75 8.70
CA GLU A 50 -14.19 -4.30 8.53
C GLU A 50 -12.79 -3.70 8.71
N SER A 51 -11.92 -4.38 9.46
CA SER A 51 -10.50 -4.01 9.62
C SER A 51 -9.68 -4.11 8.34
N ALA A 52 -10.19 -4.77 7.31
CA ALA A 52 -9.57 -4.88 5.99
C ALA A 52 -10.41 -4.22 4.88
N LEU A 53 -11.41 -3.41 5.24
CA LEU A 53 -12.25 -2.67 4.30
C LEU A 53 -12.07 -1.16 4.49
N VAL A 54 -12.06 -0.42 3.39
CA VAL A 54 -12.05 1.05 3.35
C VAL A 54 -13.10 1.59 2.39
N THR A 55 -13.60 2.79 2.68
CA THR A 55 -14.55 3.51 1.85
C THR A 55 -13.83 4.23 0.71
N VAL A 56 -14.26 4.00 -0.52
CA VAL A 56 -13.76 4.71 -1.71
C VAL A 56 -14.91 5.16 -2.62
N CYS A 57 -14.76 6.28 -3.31
CA CYS A 57 -15.74 6.70 -4.32
C CYS A 57 -15.66 5.80 -5.57
N SER A 58 -16.75 5.73 -6.33
CA SER A 58 -16.83 4.88 -7.54
C SER A 58 -15.69 5.12 -8.56
N PRO A 59 -15.22 6.35 -8.84
CA PRO A 59 -14.04 6.59 -9.67
C PRO A 59 -12.76 5.97 -9.10
N CYS A 60 -12.50 6.14 -7.79
CA CYS A 60 -11.35 5.56 -7.13
C CYS A 60 -11.40 4.03 -7.14
N PHE A 61 -12.57 3.44 -6.88
CA PHE A 61 -12.78 1.99 -6.94
C PHE A 61 -12.47 1.43 -8.33
N ALA A 62 -12.98 2.08 -9.38
CA ALA A 62 -12.72 1.67 -10.76
C ALA A 62 -11.23 1.78 -11.12
N SER A 63 -10.56 2.83 -10.65
CA SER A 63 -9.12 3.00 -10.86
C SER A 63 -8.28 1.97 -10.11
N LEU A 64 -8.62 1.61 -8.87
CA LEU A 64 -7.86 0.62 -8.08
C LEU A 64 -7.97 -0.78 -8.66
N ARG A 65 -9.12 -1.13 -9.25
CA ARG A 65 -9.36 -2.46 -9.83
C ARG A 65 -8.82 -2.66 -11.24
N ARG A 66 -8.35 -1.60 -11.89
CA ARG A 66 -7.97 -1.64 -13.29
C ARG A 66 -6.47 -1.78 -13.41
N SER A 67 -6.04 -2.91 -13.97
CA SER A 67 -4.70 -3.03 -14.54
C SER A 67 -4.76 -2.70 -16.04
N PRO A 68 -4.09 -1.63 -16.51
CA PRO A 68 -3.85 -1.39 -17.92
C PRO A 68 -3.16 -2.61 -18.55
N THR A 69 -3.57 -2.94 -19.76
CA THR A 69 -2.94 -3.97 -20.58
C THR A 69 -2.23 -3.33 -21.77
N ALA A 70 -1.39 -4.07 -22.49
CA ALA A 70 -0.79 -3.59 -23.74
C ALA A 70 -1.86 -3.17 -24.79
N ALA A 71 -3.10 -3.67 -24.68
CA ALA A 71 -4.21 -3.22 -25.53
C ALA A 71 -4.76 -1.83 -25.14
N ASP A 72 -4.44 -1.37 -23.92
CA ASP A 72 -4.72 -0.01 -23.43
C ASP A 72 -3.53 0.93 -23.67
N ALA A 73 -2.51 0.50 -24.43
CA ALA A 73 -1.38 1.36 -24.80
C ALA A 73 -1.92 2.59 -25.54
N VAL A 74 -1.61 3.77 -24.99
CA VAL A 74 -1.97 5.05 -25.59
C VAL A 74 -0.68 5.78 -25.90
N ARG A 75 -0.63 6.34 -27.10
CA ARG A 75 0.37 7.31 -27.48
C ARG A 75 0.15 8.60 -26.69
N LEU A 76 1.03 8.85 -25.72
CA LEU A 76 1.01 10.07 -24.91
C LEU A 76 1.82 11.14 -25.62
N ASP A 77 1.32 12.38 -25.62
CA ASP A 77 2.17 13.51 -25.97
C ASP A 77 3.09 13.89 -24.78
N ALA A 78 3.95 14.89 -25.00
CA ALA A 78 4.91 15.32 -23.99
C ALA A 78 4.24 15.83 -22.70
N ASP A 79 3.14 16.57 -22.83
CA ASP A 79 2.42 17.17 -21.69
C ASP A 79 1.72 16.06 -20.87
N ASP A 80 1.06 15.11 -21.54
CA ASP A 80 0.40 13.99 -20.91
C ASP A 80 1.39 13.04 -20.21
N LEU A 81 2.56 12.80 -20.82
CA LEU A 81 3.63 11.99 -20.20
C LEU A 81 4.19 12.68 -18.95
N PHE A 82 4.47 13.99 -19.05
CA PHE A 82 4.96 14.77 -17.92
C PHE A 82 3.98 14.72 -16.74
N GLU A 83 2.69 14.94 -16.99
CA GLU A 83 1.68 14.92 -15.94
C GLU A 83 1.52 13.51 -15.33
N LEU A 84 1.58 12.46 -16.14
CA LEU A 84 1.49 11.08 -15.64
C LEU A 84 2.68 10.73 -14.74
N VAL A 85 3.91 11.12 -15.10
CA VAL A 85 5.10 10.92 -14.25
C VAL A 85 5.01 11.74 -12.98
N ARG A 86 4.64 13.01 -13.09
CA ARG A 86 4.44 13.89 -11.93
C ARG A 86 3.40 13.33 -10.95
N GLU A 87 2.24 12.89 -11.44
CA GLU A 87 1.21 12.25 -10.61
C GLU A 87 1.73 10.97 -9.94
N THR A 88 2.52 10.16 -10.66
CA THR A 88 3.10 8.93 -10.15
C THR A 88 4.08 9.23 -9.02
N THR A 89 5.02 10.16 -9.22
CA THR A 89 5.99 10.57 -8.20
C THR A 89 5.30 11.20 -6.98
N GLN A 90 4.27 12.03 -7.19
CA GLN A 90 3.49 12.60 -6.09
C GLN A 90 2.80 11.50 -5.27
N ARG A 91 2.21 10.50 -5.93
CA ARG A 91 1.56 9.38 -5.25
C ARG A 91 2.56 8.53 -4.48
N GLN A 92 3.72 8.25 -5.07
CA GLN A 92 4.82 7.55 -4.39
C GLN A 92 5.23 8.26 -3.11
N GLY A 93 5.41 9.60 -3.14
CA GLY A 93 5.75 10.37 -1.94
C GLY A 93 4.72 10.26 -0.81
N VAL A 94 3.42 10.22 -1.15
CA VAL A 94 2.35 9.96 -0.17
C VAL A 94 2.48 8.55 0.41
N THR A 95 2.73 7.54 -0.43
CA THR A 95 2.89 6.15 0.01
C THR A 95 4.12 5.97 0.90
N VAL A 96 5.27 6.56 0.54
CA VAL A 96 6.50 6.57 1.36
C VAL A 96 6.21 7.14 2.75
N SER A 97 5.50 8.26 2.81
CA SER A 97 5.15 8.90 4.09
C SER A 97 4.24 8.01 4.95
N ALA A 98 3.22 7.40 4.34
CA ALA A 98 2.33 6.47 5.04
C ALA A 98 3.06 5.23 5.56
N VAL A 99 3.98 4.67 4.77
CA VAL A 99 4.79 3.51 5.15
C VAL A 99 5.76 3.87 6.27
N ALA A 100 6.43 5.02 6.21
CA ALA A 100 7.32 5.47 7.28
C ALA A 100 6.56 5.65 8.61
N SER A 101 5.37 6.25 8.58
CA SER A 101 4.51 6.36 9.76
C SER A 101 4.08 4.99 10.28
N PHE A 102 3.68 4.07 9.40
CA PHE A 102 3.31 2.71 9.79
C PHE A 102 4.48 1.91 10.36
N ALA A 103 5.68 2.03 9.78
CA ALA A 103 6.90 1.40 10.28
C ALA A 103 7.23 1.92 11.68
N SER A 104 7.24 3.24 11.87
CA SER A 104 7.48 3.87 13.17
C SER A 104 6.49 3.38 14.24
N LEU A 105 5.20 3.34 13.90
CA LEU A 105 4.17 2.85 14.80
C LEU A 105 4.36 1.35 15.10
N SER A 106 4.63 0.53 14.08
CA SER A 106 4.83 -0.91 14.28
C SER A 106 6.03 -1.21 15.16
N THR A 107 7.12 -0.43 15.04
CA THR A 107 8.32 -0.59 15.87
C THR A 107 8.17 -0.09 17.30
N SER A 108 7.17 0.75 17.61
CA SER A 108 6.89 1.17 19.00
C SER A 108 6.03 0.17 19.76
N LEU A 109 5.22 -0.64 19.05
CA LEU A 109 4.24 -1.54 19.66
C LEU A 109 4.80 -2.46 20.75
N PRO A 110 6.00 -3.06 20.62
CA PRO A 110 6.52 -3.90 21.70
C PRO A 110 6.68 -3.13 23.03
N GLY A 111 7.13 -1.87 22.99
CA GLY A 111 7.21 -1.01 24.17
C GLY A 111 5.82 -0.56 24.66
N ASP A 112 4.94 -0.15 23.74
CA ASP A 112 3.58 0.30 24.09
C ASP A 112 2.77 -0.81 24.76
N LEU A 113 3.00 -2.08 24.38
CA LEU A 113 2.42 -3.26 25.01
C LEU A 113 2.94 -3.50 26.43
N GLU A 114 4.24 -3.34 26.66
CA GLU A 114 4.86 -3.47 27.98
C GLU A 114 4.32 -2.41 28.96
N ASP A 115 4.11 -1.20 28.46
CA ASP A 115 3.57 -0.06 29.23
C ASP A 115 2.03 -0.09 29.36
N GLY A 116 1.35 -0.94 28.58
CA GLY A 116 -0.11 -1.07 28.57
C GLY A 116 -0.85 0.09 27.89
N ASP A 117 -0.17 0.85 27.02
CA ASP A 117 -0.69 2.01 26.29
C ASP A 117 -0.91 1.72 24.80
N LEU A 118 -1.34 0.49 24.51
CA LEU A 118 -1.54 0.01 23.14
C LEU A 118 -2.72 0.73 22.45
N ASP A 119 -2.42 1.57 21.45
CA ASP A 119 -3.43 2.17 20.56
C ASP A 119 -3.85 1.21 19.44
N GLU A 120 -4.74 0.27 19.76
CA GLU A 120 -5.20 -0.75 18.81
C GLU A 120 -5.91 -0.13 17.60
N ALA A 121 -6.74 0.89 17.84
CA ALA A 121 -7.50 1.57 16.80
C ALA A 121 -6.56 2.33 15.85
N GLY A 122 -5.56 3.02 16.40
CA GLY A 122 -4.53 3.72 15.64
C GLY A 122 -3.72 2.78 14.75
N TYR A 123 -3.30 1.62 15.25
CA TYR A 123 -2.62 0.61 14.43
C TYR A 123 -3.48 0.14 13.26
N VAL A 124 -4.72 -0.29 13.53
CA VAL A 124 -5.62 -0.82 12.49
C VAL A 124 -5.97 0.24 11.45
N GLN A 125 -6.10 1.50 11.87
CA GLN A 125 -6.24 2.64 10.96
C GLN A 125 -4.99 2.81 10.08
N ALA A 126 -3.81 2.94 10.68
CA ALA A 126 -2.56 3.14 9.95
C ALA A 126 -2.31 2.02 8.95
N ARG A 127 -2.59 0.78 9.33
CA ARG A 127 -2.49 -0.39 8.45
C ARG A 127 -3.40 -0.28 7.22
N ARG A 128 -4.67 0.08 7.41
CA ARG A 128 -5.61 0.24 6.27
C ARG A 128 -5.17 1.36 5.33
N GLU A 129 -4.70 2.46 5.90
CA GLU A 129 -4.25 3.62 5.13
C GLU A 129 -3.00 3.32 4.32
N VAL A 130 -2.01 2.64 4.90
CA VAL A 130 -0.78 2.27 4.20
C VAL A 130 -1.06 1.26 3.07
N LEU A 131 -1.90 0.25 3.31
CA LEU A 131 -2.28 -0.72 2.28
C LEU A 131 -3.06 -0.07 1.13
N LEU A 132 -3.97 0.87 1.43
CA LEU A 132 -4.66 1.64 0.39
C LEU A 132 -3.71 2.54 -0.42
N ALA A 133 -2.70 3.12 0.25
CA ALA A 133 -1.69 3.96 -0.40
C ALA A 133 -0.82 3.13 -1.35
N ILE A 134 -0.44 1.92 -0.94
CA ILE A 134 0.27 0.94 -1.75
C ILE A 134 -0.57 0.55 -2.99
N ASP A 135 -1.82 0.13 -2.81
CA ASP A 135 -2.72 -0.26 -3.91
C ASP A 135 -3.00 0.88 -4.90
N SER A 136 -2.75 2.13 -4.51
CA SER A 136 -3.01 3.31 -5.34
C SER A 136 -1.96 3.56 -6.44
N VAL A 137 -0.77 2.97 -6.33
CA VAL A 137 0.37 3.21 -7.24
C VAL A 137 0.38 2.30 -8.47
N PRO A 138 0.12 0.98 -8.38
CA PRO A 138 0.21 0.06 -9.53
C PRO A 138 -0.57 0.54 -10.76
N SER A 139 -1.81 0.99 -10.57
CA SER A 139 -2.67 1.47 -11.67
C SER A 139 -2.08 2.64 -12.49
N ARG A 140 -1.12 3.40 -11.94
CA ARG A 140 -0.42 4.50 -12.63
C ARG A 140 0.91 4.03 -13.21
N LEU A 141 1.66 3.24 -12.45
CA LEU A 141 2.90 2.64 -12.91
C LEU A 141 2.67 1.75 -14.13
N GLU A 142 1.60 0.95 -14.13
CA GLU A 142 1.20 0.13 -15.27
C GLU A 142 0.77 0.97 -16.49
N ARG A 143 0.33 2.23 -16.32
CA ARG A 143 0.07 3.12 -17.45
C ARG A 143 1.36 3.67 -18.06
N LEU A 144 2.36 3.96 -17.21
CA LEU A 144 3.68 4.37 -17.68
C LEU A 144 4.38 3.25 -18.45
N THR A 145 4.27 2.00 -17.98
CA THR A 145 4.93 0.85 -18.63
C THR A 145 4.35 0.51 -20.01
N VAL A 146 3.07 0.83 -20.26
CA VAL A 146 2.41 0.58 -21.56
C VAL A 146 2.29 1.83 -22.44
N ALA A 147 2.87 2.97 -22.02
CA ALA A 147 2.83 4.19 -22.80
C ALA A 147 3.73 4.10 -24.04
N GLU A 148 3.22 4.50 -25.21
CA GLU A 148 4.02 4.52 -26.44
C GLU A 148 4.80 5.85 -26.56
N THR A 149 6.08 5.84 -26.19
CA THR A 149 6.91 7.06 -26.12
C THR A 149 8.02 7.15 -27.18
N ASP A 150 8.18 6.13 -28.04
CA ASP A 150 9.22 6.06 -29.10
C ASP A 150 9.34 7.30 -29.99
N HIS A 151 8.25 8.06 -30.11
CA HIS A 151 8.16 9.23 -30.95
C HIS A 151 8.66 10.53 -30.29
N LEU A 152 8.91 10.51 -28.99
CA LEU A 152 9.37 11.66 -28.22
C LEU A 152 10.90 11.80 -28.25
N GLY A 153 11.60 10.79 -28.80
CA GLY A 153 13.04 10.82 -29.01
C GLY A 153 13.83 10.03 -27.95
N ASP A 154 15.07 9.68 -28.30
CA ASP A 154 15.94 8.84 -27.46
C ASP A 154 16.30 9.51 -26.12
N ASN A 155 16.23 10.84 -26.03
CA ASN A 155 16.45 11.63 -24.82
C ASN A 155 15.34 11.47 -23.76
N ILE A 156 14.22 10.83 -24.11
CA ILE A 156 13.08 10.56 -23.21
C ILE A 156 13.09 9.12 -22.72
N VAL A 157 13.57 8.18 -23.54
CA VAL A 157 13.48 6.74 -23.27
C VAL A 157 14.26 6.36 -22.01
N GLU A 158 15.54 6.72 -21.91
CA GLU A 158 16.39 6.35 -20.77
C GLU A 158 15.91 6.96 -19.43
N PRO A 159 15.55 8.27 -19.35
CA PRO A 159 14.94 8.82 -18.13
C PRO A 159 13.60 8.17 -17.76
N LEU A 160 12.77 7.83 -18.74
CA LEU A 160 11.49 7.15 -18.48
C LEU A 160 11.69 5.74 -17.96
N GLU A 161 12.61 4.97 -18.54
CA GLU A 161 13.01 3.65 -18.06
C GLU A 161 13.47 3.73 -16.60
N THR A 162 14.32 4.71 -16.28
CA THR A 162 14.79 4.97 -14.91
C THR A 162 13.62 5.24 -13.95
N VAL A 163 12.68 6.11 -14.35
CA VAL A 163 11.47 6.41 -13.55
C VAL A 163 10.65 5.14 -13.29
N VAL A 164 10.42 4.32 -14.32
CA VAL A 164 9.63 3.09 -14.21
C VAL A 164 10.34 2.06 -13.32
N GLU A 165 11.64 1.85 -13.51
CA GLU A 165 12.45 0.93 -12.71
C GLU A 165 12.48 1.35 -11.25
N SER A 166 12.84 2.60 -10.95
CA SER A 166 12.87 3.12 -9.59
C SER A 166 11.49 3.11 -8.93
N ALA A 167 10.42 3.46 -9.65
CA ALA A 167 9.06 3.40 -9.10
C ALA A 167 8.63 1.95 -8.77
N THR A 168 9.01 0.99 -9.60
CA THR A 168 8.73 -0.45 -9.38
C THR A 168 9.51 -1.00 -8.20
N GLN A 169 10.80 -0.67 -8.13
CA GLN A 169 11.66 -1.05 -7.02
C GLN A 169 11.15 -0.45 -5.70
N LEU A 170 10.83 0.84 -5.70
CA LEU A 170 10.29 1.52 -4.52
C LEU A 170 9.01 0.85 -4.04
N GLN A 171 8.08 0.49 -4.93
CA GLN A 171 6.88 -0.25 -4.53
C GLN A 171 7.20 -1.57 -3.84
N SER A 172 8.18 -2.32 -4.34
CA SER A 172 8.62 -3.58 -3.74
C SER A 172 9.20 -3.38 -2.33
N GLU A 173 10.02 -2.34 -2.16
CA GLU A 173 10.60 -1.96 -0.86
C GLU A 173 9.53 -1.51 0.14
N LEU A 174 8.56 -0.71 -0.30
CA LEU A 174 7.43 -0.24 0.51
C LEU A 174 6.51 -1.39 0.95
N HIS A 175 6.22 -2.35 0.06
CA HIS A 175 5.50 -3.59 0.41
C HIS A 175 6.26 -4.42 1.45
N ARG A 176 7.60 -4.52 1.32
CA ARG A 176 8.45 -5.21 2.27
C ARG A 176 8.39 -4.55 3.65
N LEU A 177 8.45 -3.24 3.74
CA LEU A 177 8.33 -2.51 5.01
C LEU A 177 7.01 -2.78 5.72
N VAL A 178 5.88 -2.79 5.00
CA VAL A 178 4.58 -3.17 5.60
C VAL A 178 4.60 -4.62 6.10
N THR A 179 5.20 -5.53 5.32
CA THR A 179 5.36 -6.93 5.71
C THR A 179 6.18 -7.11 6.98
N LEU A 180 7.27 -6.33 7.13
CA LEU A 180 8.10 -6.32 8.33
C LEU A 180 7.33 -5.75 9.54
N GLY A 181 6.61 -4.64 9.36
CA GLY A 181 5.76 -4.08 10.41
C GLY A 181 4.69 -5.07 10.90
N GLU A 182 4.04 -5.78 9.98
CA GLU A 182 3.09 -6.85 10.33
C GLU A 182 3.76 -8.06 10.98
N SER A 183 5.04 -8.34 10.66
CA SER A 183 5.83 -9.40 11.29
C SER A 183 6.19 -9.06 12.73
N ILE A 184 6.44 -7.78 13.05
CA ILE A 184 6.61 -7.32 14.44
C ILE A 184 5.33 -7.61 15.24
N VAL A 185 4.16 -7.27 14.69
CA VAL A 185 2.87 -7.55 15.36
C VAL A 185 2.62 -9.04 15.56
N ALA A 186 2.90 -9.85 14.54
CA ALA A 186 2.80 -11.29 14.66
C ALA A 186 3.77 -11.84 15.71
N GLY A 187 4.98 -11.29 15.81
CA GLY A 187 5.97 -11.67 16.83
C GLY A 187 5.56 -11.35 18.26
N LEU A 188 4.58 -10.47 18.45
CA LEU A 188 3.92 -10.17 19.72
C LEU A 188 2.72 -11.09 19.99
N ASP A 189 2.59 -12.19 19.25
CA ASP A 189 1.45 -13.12 19.27
C ASP A 189 0.10 -12.43 19.07
N ARG A 190 0.06 -11.44 18.17
CA ARG A 190 -1.17 -10.72 17.79
C ARG A 190 -1.48 -10.83 16.32
N CYS A 191 -2.76 -10.71 15.97
CA CYS A 191 -3.16 -10.66 14.58
C CYS A 191 -2.71 -9.35 13.93
N HIS A 192 -1.94 -9.41 12.86
CA HIS A 192 -1.49 -8.22 12.14
C HIS A 192 -2.63 -7.41 11.49
N GLY A 193 -3.86 -7.93 11.38
CA GLY A 193 -4.99 -7.20 10.77
C GLY A 193 -5.94 -6.52 11.73
N CYS A 194 -6.19 -7.13 12.89
CA CYS A 194 -7.14 -6.62 13.88
C CYS A 194 -6.54 -6.44 15.28
N LEU A 195 -5.25 -6.76 15.44
CA LEU A 195 -4.47 -6.67 16.68
C LEU A 195 -4.95 -7.56 17.85
N GLU A 196 -6.01 -8.34 17.65
CA GLU A 196 -6.49 -9.33 18.61
C GLU A 196 -5.37 -10.31 19.02
N PRO A 197 -5.27 -10.65 20.32
CA PRO A 197 -4.36 -11.68 20.80
C PRO A 197 -4.60 -13.01 20.11
N ARG A 198 -3.53 -13.70 19.76
CA ARG A 198 -3.59 -15.03 19.18
C ARG A 198 -3.64 -16.08 20.28
N ALA A 199 -4.57 -17.04 20.17
CA ALA A 199 -4.54 -18.20 21.03
C ALA A 199 -3.47 -19.21 20.54
N ALA A 200 -2.71 -19.79 21.47
CA ALA A 200 -1.62 -20.73 21.18
C ALA A 200 -2.06 -22.00 20.43
N ASP A 201 -3.36 -22.34 20.47
CA ASP A 201 -3.93 -23.59 19.95
C ASP A 201 -4.63 -23.44 18.58
N GLU A 202 -4.44 -22.31 17.89
CA GLU A 202 -5.09 -22.05 16.59
C GLU A 202 -4.44 -22.85 15.45
N ALA A 203 -4.98 -24.06 15.22
CA ALA A 203 -4.50 -25.01 14.21
C ALA A 203 -4.66 -24.54 12.75
N ASP A 204 -5.62 -23.65 12.48
CA ASP A 204 -5.96 -23.23 11.11
C ASP A 204 -5.08 -22.08 10.58
N GLY A 205 -4.17 -21.54 11.42
CA GLY A 205 -3.25 -20.48 11.02
C GLY A 205 -3.92 -19.18 10.58
N ARG A 206 -5.20 -18.97 10.93
CA ARG A 206 -6.00 -17.79 10.59
C ARG A 206 -6.60 -17.17 11.83
N CYS A 207 -6.66 -15.85 11.88
CA CYS A 207 -7.29 -15.12 12.97
C CYS A 207 -8.80 -15.41 13.00
N PRO A 208 -9.38 -15.78 14.15
CA PRO A 208 -10.82 -16.06 14.26
C PRO A 208 -11.69 -14.82 14.10
N THR A 209 -11.14 -13.63 14.40
CA THR A 209 -11.86 -12.36 14.31
C THR A 209 -11.90 -11.85 12.87
N CYS A 210 -10.74 -11.68 12.23
CA CYS A 210 -10.67 -11.05 10.91
C CYS A 210 -10.39 -12.01 9.74
N GLY A 211 -10.11 -13.29 10.00
CA GLY A 211 -9.92 -14.33 8.98
C GLY A 211 -8.59 -14.27 8.22
N LEU A 212 -7.72 -13.30 8.54
CA LEU A 212 -6.40 -13.17 7.92
C LEU A 212 -5.48 -14.32 8.34
N GLU A 213 -4.66 -14.77 7.39
CA GLU A 213 -3.60 -15.74 7.65
C GLU A 213 -2.56 -15.14 8.60
N TYR A 214 -1.97 -15.98 9.43
CA TYR A 214 -0.94 -15.55 10.35
C TYR A 214 0.35 -15.18 9.59
N ARG A 215 0.99 -14.08 9.99
CA ARG A 215 2.26 -13.65 9.39
C ARG A 215 3.36 -14.59 9.87
N ASN A 216 4.07 -15.24 8.96
CA ASN A 216 5.16 -16.12 9.33
C ASN A 216 6.32 -15.30 9.94
N VAL A 217 6.72 -15.65 11.16
CA VAL A 217 7.84 -15.01 11.88
C VAL A 217 9.03 -15.94 12.15
N ASP A 218 9.03 -17.15 11.58
CA ASP A 218 10.05 -18.17 11.85
C ASP A 218 11.47 -17.72 11.45
N GLY A 219 11.59 -16.90 10.40
CA GLY A 219 12.87 -16.32 9.98
C GLY A 219 13.46 -15.31 10.97
N TRP A 220 12.65 -14.82 11.92
CA TRP A 220 13.03 -13.83 12.93
C TRP A 220 13.25 -14.43 14.30
N ARG A 221 13.15 -15.76 14.45
CA ARG A 221 13.29 -16.43 15.74
C ARG A 221 14.74 -16.72 16.08
N SER A 222 15.14 -16.40 17.30
CA SER A 222 16.41 -16.80 17.93
C SER A 222 16.12 -17.38 19.31
N ASP A 223 16.67 -18.56 19.61
CA ASP A 223 16.44 -19.27 20.88
C ASP A 223 14.96 -19.51 21.26
N GLY A 224 14.08 -19.58 20.26
CA GLY A 224 12.66 -19.87 20.44
C GLY A 224 11.76 -18.64 20.62
N GLU A 225 12.34 -17.46 20.73
CA GLU A 225 11.63 -16.17 20.81
C GLU A 225 11.91 -15.33 19.55
N VAL A 226 11.06 -14.34 19.28
CA VAL A 226 11.29 -13.43 18.15
C VAL A 226 12.38 -12.42 18.54
N ALA A 227 13.45 -12.38 17.75
CA ALA A 227 14.53 -11.41 17.90
C ALA A 227 14.13 -10.10 17.22
N PHE A 228 13.42 -9.24 17.94
CA PHE A 228 12.95 -7.95 17.41
C PHE A 228 14.07 -7.03 16.91
N GLU A 229 15.27 -7.11 17.49
CA GLU A 229 16.44 -6.37 17.01
C GLU A 229 16.75 -6.68 15.53
N LEU A 230 16.65 -7.95 15.11
CA LEU A 230 16.84 -8.32 13.70
C LEU A 230 15.76 -7.75 12.79
N LEU A 231 14.52 -7.69 13.26
CA LEU A 231 13.41 -7.06 12.54
C LEU A 231 13.63 -5.55 12.40
N TYR A 232 14.10 -4.88 13.45
CA TYR A 232 14.37 -3.44 13.43
C TYR A 232 15.53 -3.10 12.51
N ASP A 233 16.60 -3.88 12.54
CA ASP A 233 17.73 -3.72 11.62
C ASP A 233 17.26 -3.84 10.16
N GLU A 234 16.46 -4.87 9.84
CA GLU A 234 15.91 -5.05 8.50
C GLU A 234 14.95 -3.91 8.08
N VAL A 235 14.12 -3.41 8.99
CA VAL A 235 13.26 -2.24 8.74
C VAL A 235 14.11 -1.02 8.41
N ASN A 236 15.18 -0.76 9.18
CA ASN A 236 16.07 0.38 8.95
C ASN A 236 16.84 0.25 7.62
N GLU A 237 17.36 -0.94 7.31
CA GLU A 237 18.03 -1.21 6.03
C GLU A 237 17.08 -1.00 4.85
N THR A 238 15.84 -1.48 4.96
CA THR A 238 14.84 -1.32 3.90
C THR A 238 14.37 0.14 3.78
N LEU A 239 14.25 0.89 4.88
CA LEU A 239 13.96 2.34 4.85
C LEU A 239 15.08 3.12 4.15
N GLN A 240 16.34 2.77 4.39
CA GLN A 240 17.47 3.40 3.71
C GLN A 240 17.45 3.09 2.21
N ALA A 241 17.23 1.82 1.83
CA ALA A 241 17.08 1.44 0.42
C ALA A 241 15.94 2.21 -0.27
N ALA A 242 14.77 2.33 0.39
CA ALA A 242 13.65 3.10 -0.14
C ALA A 242 13.96 4.59 -0.29
N SER A 243 14.77 5.16 0.62
CA SER A 243 15.25 6.53 0.51
C SER A 243 16.14 6.72 -0.73
N ASP A 244 17.12 5.82 -0.91
CA ASP A 244 18.05 5.86 -2.05
C ASP A 244 17.27 5.68 -3.39
N THR A 245 16.31 4.76 -3.44
CA THR A 245 15.44 4.57 -4.62
C THR A 245 14.55 5.78 -4.89
N THR A 246 14.09 6.48 -3.84
CA THR A 246 13.32 7.72 -3.99
C THR A 246 14.17 8.84 -4.62
N GLU A 247 15.45 8.93 -4.26
CA GLU A 247 16.40 9.87 -4.89
C GLU A 247 16.53 9.57 -6.39
N SER A 248 16.80 8.31 -6.76
CA SER A 248 16.87 7.88 -8.17
C SER A 248 15.58 8.17 -8.95
N LEU A 249 14.41 7.94 -8.33
CA LEU A 249 13.12 8.29 -8.94
C LEU A 249 13.00 9.80 -9.22
N THR A 250 13.43 10.64 -8.29
CA THR A 250 13.40 12.10 -8.46
C THR A 250 14.39 12.60 -9.51
N GLU A 251 15.59 12.01 -9.59
CA GLU A 251 16.58 12.30 -10.62
C GLU A 251 16.07 11.91 -12.02
N GLY A 252 15.50 10.71 -12.16
CA GLY A 252 14.90 10.26 -13.41
C GLY A 252 13.74 11.16 -13.86
N ALA A 253 12.87 11.57 -12.93
CA ALA A 253 11.77 12.48 -13.23
C ALA A 253 12.26 13.88 -13.66
N ALA A 254 13.36 14.37 -13.05
CA ALA A 254 13.98 15.63 -13.45
C ALA A 254 14.61 15.55 -14.85
N GLY A 255 15.37 14.47 -15.13
CA GLY A 255 15.95 14.24 -16.46
C GLY A 255 14.89 14.13 -17.54
N LEU A 256 13.77 13.47 -17.26
CA LEU A 256 12.63 13.41 -18.17
C LEU A 256 12.05 14.80 -18.45
N ALA A 257 11.86 15.61 -17.40
CA ALA A 257 11.32 16.96 -17.54
C ALA A 257 12.21 17.87 -18.39
N GLU A 258 13.53 17.73 -18.26
CA GLU A 258 14.51 18.44 -19.10
C GLU A 258 14.45 17.99 -20.55
N GLY A 259 14.37 16.67 -20.79
CA GLY A 259 14.26 16.11 -22.14
C GLY A 259 12.98 16.51 -22.87
N LEU A 260 11.86 16.68 -22.15
CA LEU A 260 10.58 17.10 -22.76
C LEU A 260 10.56 18.58 -23.14
N GLN A 261 11.50 19.39 -22.64
CA GLN A 261 11.63 20.82 -22.96
C GLN A 261 12.58 21.11 -24.14
N SER A 262 13.37 20.12 -24.58
CA SER A 262 14.36 20.24 -25.65
C SER A 262 13.79 19.89 -27.02
#